data_AF-A0AAU7B3C1-F1
#
_entry.id   AF-A0AAU7B3C1-F1
#
_cell.length_a   1.000
_cell.length_b   1.000
_cell.length_c   1.000
_cell.angle_alpha   90.00
_cell.angle_beta   90.00
_cell.angle_gamma   90.00
#
_symmetry.space_group_name_H-M   'P 1'
#
loop_
_entity.id
_entity.type
_entity.pdbx_description
1 polymer ?
#
loop_
_entity_poly.entity_id
_entity_poly.type
_entity_poly.pdbx_seq_one_letter_code
_entity_poly.pdbx_strand_id
1 'polypeptide(L)'
;MLKRLAPLLVVLVAATALASTPAVAPAKSRVCAGKVMGKYPVVVIRGVSCTTAKRTAAQFIRSRAPSPWLCGLAHAPFRKIAGVKIGASCGYGKQVGGVGVTGRTHAFAIGA
;
A
#
# COMPACT_ATOMS: atom_id res chain seq x y z
N MET A 1 24.59 -39.31 46.56
CA MET A 1 23.26 -38.66 46.57
C MET A 1 23.44 -37.16 46.34
N LEU A 2 23.25 -36.66 45.11
CA LEU A 2 23.18 -35.22 44.80
C LEU A 2 22.44 -35.03 43.45
N LYS A 3 21.16 -35.41 43.38
CA LYS A 3 20.01 -34.49 43.20
C LYS A 3 20.27 -33.31 42.25
N ARG A 4 20.04 -33.58 40.95
CA ARG A 4 19.08 -32.87 40.07
C ARG A 4 18.96 -31.34 40.31
N LEU A 5 19.78 -30.53 39.64
CA LEU A 5 19.62 -29.07 39.67
C LEU A 5 20.03 -28.37 38.35
N ALA A 6 20.00 -29.09 37.22
CA ALA A 6 20.57 -28.59 35.97
C ALA A 6 19.59 -28.06 34.88
N PRO A 7 18.26 -28.29 34.85
CA PRO A 7 17.49 -27.94 33.65
C PRO A 7 16.60 -26.70 33.78
N LEU A 8 16.84 -25.78 34.73
CA LEU A 8 15.94 -24.64 34.94
C LEU A 8 16.46 -23.29 34.42
N LEU A 9 17.72 -23.21 33.97
CA LEU A 9 18.30 -21.92 33.54
C LEU A 9 18.30 -21.68 32.02
N VAL A 10 17.90 -22.66 31.20
CA VAL A 10 17.97 -22.53 29.73
C VAL A 10 16.66 -22.01 29.11
N VAL A 11 15.56 -21.94 29.87
CA VAL A 11 14.24 -21.55 29.32
C VAL A 11 13.99 -20.04 29.36
N LEU A 12 14.78 -19.23 30.07
CA LEU A 12 14.47 -17.80 30.28
C LEU A 12 14.99 -16.82 29.22
N VAL A 13 15.76 -17.25 28.22
CA VAL A 13 16.39 -16.33 27.24
C VAL A 13 15.69 -16.33 25.87
N ALA A 14 14.71 -17.21 25.63
CA ALA A 14 14.06 -17.34 24.32
C ALA A 14 12.74 -16.55 24.15
N ALA A 15 12.37 -15.68 25.10
CA ALA A 15 11.04 -15.05 25.11
C ALA A 15 10.99 -13.59 24.61
N THR A 16 12.10 -12.94 24.26
CA THR A 16 12.12 -11.48 24.00
C THR A 16 12.35 -11.06 22.54
N ALA A 17 12.52 -11.99 21.60
CA ALA A 17 12.87 -11.64 20.21
C ALA A 17 11.69 -11.54 19.21
N LEU A 18 10.44 -11.54 19.67
CA LEU A 18 9.24 -11.55 18.79
C LEU A 18 8.57 -10.18 18.58
N ALA A 19 9.07 -9.09 19.16
CA ALA A 19 8.35 -7.80 19.17
C ALA A 19 9.10 -6.66 18.45
N SER A 20 9.63 -6.91 17.26
CA SER A 20 10.24 -5.83 16.45
C SER A 20 9.95 -5.99 14.96
N THR A 21 8.71 -6.26 14.58
CA THR A 21 8.29 -5.93 13.21
C THR A 21 8.31 -4.41 13.09
N PRO A 22 9.16 -3.80 12.24
CA PRO A 22 9.09 -2.38 12.01
C PRO A 22 7.68 -2.04 11.54
N ALA A 23 6.97 -1.25 12.33
CA ALA A 23 5.70 -0.69 11.93
C ALA A 23 5.96 0.14 10.66
N VAL A 24 5.59 -0.40 9.50
CA VAL A 24 5.68 0.32 8.23
C VAL A 24 4.78 1.54 8.38
N ALA A 25 5.38 2.71 8.59
CA ALA A 25 4.65 3.95 8.71
C ALA A 25 3.73 4.10 7.48
N PRO A 26 2.44 4.41 7.68
CA PRO A 26 1.50 4.52 6.56
C PRO A 26 2.02 5.58 5.59
N ALA A 27 2.10 5.23 4.30
CA ALA A 27 2.52 6.17 3.27
C ALA A 27 1.59 7.41 3.31
N LYS A 28 2.18 8.61 3.39
CA LYS A 28 1.42 9.87 3.44
C LYS A 28 0.58 10.00 2.17
N SER A 29 -0.73 9.86 2.31
CA SER A 29 -1.69 10.02 1.22
C SER A 29 -2.29 11.42 1.17
N ARG A 30 -2.63 11.92 -0.01
CA ARG A 30 -3.37 13.18 -0.19
C ARG A 30 -4.42 13.08 -1.28
N VAL A 31 -5.56 13.74 -1.09
CA VAL A 31 -6.64 13.81 -2.09
C VAL A 31 -6.32 14.94 -3.08
N CYS A 32 -6.45 14.66 -4.38
CA CYS A 32 -6.28 15.65 -5.42
C CYS A 32 -7.53 16.52 -5.58
N ALA A 33 -7.34 17.81 -5.86
CA ALA A 33 -8.45 18.69 -6.22
C ALA A 33 -9.13 18.23 -7.53
N GLY A 34 -10.45 18.22 -7.49
CA GLY A 34 -11.33 17.78 -8.58
C GLY A 34 -11.48 16.26 -8.67
N LYS A 35 -12.24 15.83 -9.68
CA LYS A 35 -12.54 14.42 -9.96
C LYS A 35 -12.12 14.06 -11.37
N VAL A 36 -11.78 12.80 -11.60
CA VAL A 36 -11.55 12.26 -12.93
C VAL A 36 -12.89 11.94 -13.58
N MET A 37 -13.04 12.39 -14.82
CA MET A 37 -14.29 12.28 -15.58
C MET A 37 -15.51 12.78 -14.78
N GLY A 38 -15.31 13.80 -13.94
CA GLY A 38 -16.36 14.40 -13.10
C GLY A 38 -16.85 13.54 -11.93
N LYS A 39 -16.44 12.27 -11.82
CA LYS A 39 -17.06 11.31 -10.90
C LYS A 39 -16.13 10.79 -9.82
N TYR A 40 -14.90 10.43 -10.19
CA TYR A 40 -14.04 9.63 -9.33
C TYR A 40 -12.94 10.49 -8.69
N PRO A 41 -12.88 10.65 -7.36
CA PRO A 41 -11.78 11.35 -6.71
C PRO A 41 -10.48 10.55 -6.86
N VAL A 42 -9.34 11.25 -6.85
CA VAL A 42 -8.02 10.63 -6.98
C VAL A 42 -7.21 10.91 -5.73
N VAL A 43 -6.59 9.88 -5.16
CA VAL A 43 -5.75 9.97 -3.97
C VAL A 43 -4.32 9.56 -4.34
N VAL A 44 -3.36 10.46 -4.15
CA VAL A 44 -1.94 10.13 -4.32
C VAL A 44 -1.40 9.50 -3.05
N ILE A 45 -0.65 8.41 -3.19
CA ILE A 45 -0.03 7.68 -2.08
C ILE A 45 1.48 7.92 -2.05
N ARG A 46 2.17 8.01 -3.20
CA ARG A 46 3.63 8.24 -3.28
C ARG A 46 4.06 8.90 -4.57
N GLY A 47 4.97 9.88 -4.48
CA GLY A 47 5.83 10.32 -5.59
C GLY A 47 5.15 10.74 -6.90
N VAL A 48 3.83 10.96 -6.91
CA VAL A 48 3.05 11.24 -8.12
C VAL A 48 2.38 12.60 -8.00
N SER A 49 2.38 13.38 -9.07
CA SER A 49 1.64 14.64 -9.13
C SER A 49 0.15 14.38 -9.35
N CYS A 50 -0.71 15.27 -8.87
CA CYS A 50 -2.16 15.12 -9.08
C CYS A 50 -2.56 15.13 -10.55
N THR A 51 -1.84 15.90 -11.38
CA THR A 51 -2.07 15.94 -12.83
C THR A 51 -1.79 14.59 -13.48
N THR A 52 -0.65 13.97 -13.17
CA THR A 52 -0.28 12.65 -13.70
C THR A 52 -1.25 11.59 -13.22
N ALA A 53 -1.59 11.57 -11.92
CA ALA A 53 -2.54 10.61 -11.37
C ALA A 53 -3.91 10.71 -12.06
N LYS A 54 -4.43 11.94 -12.24
CA LYS A 54 -5.72 12.16 -12.92
C LYS A 54 -5.69 11.70 -14.39
N ARG A 55 -4.61 11.98 -15.12
CA ARG A 55 -4.45 11.55 -16.52
C ARG A 55 -4.42 10.02 -16.64
N THR A 56 -3.60 9.36 -15.82
CA THR A 56 -3.51 7.90 -15.82
C THR A 56 -4.83 7.25 -15.42
N ALA A 57 -5.51 7.79 -14.39
CA ALA A 57 -6.83 7.33 -13.97
C ALA A 57 -7.89 7.48 -15.08
N ALA A 58 -7.90 8.62 -15.79
CA ALA A 58 -8.85 8.85 -16.89
C ALA A 58 -8.68 7.83 -18.02
N GLN A 59 -7.43 7.47 -18.32
CA GLN A 59 -7.13 6.44 -19.31
C GLN A 59 -7.55 5.05 -18.81
N PHE A 60 -7.23 4.72 -17.55
CA PHE A 60 -7.59 3.42 -16.97
C PHE A 60 -9.11 3.20 -16.93
N ILE A 61 -9.90 4.23 -16.58
CA ILE A 61 -11.37 4.16 -16.59
C ILE A 61 -11.91 3.92 -18.01
N ARG A 62 -11.17 4.32 -19.04
CA ARG A 62 -11.45 4.00 -20.46
C ARG A 62 -10.83 2.65 -20.88
N SER A 63 -10.63 1.76 -19.93
CA SER A 63 -10.04 0.42 -20.10
C SER A 63 -8.62 0.41 -20.67
N ARG A 64 -7.83 1.47 -20.43
CA ARG A 64 -6.44 1.59 -20.91
C ARG A 64 -5.52 2.13 -19.82
N ALA A 65 -4.84 1.29 -19.07
CA ALA A 65 -3.72 1.76 -18.26
C ALA A 65 -2.56 2.15 -19.21
N PRO A 66 -2.09 3.40 -19.24
CA PRO A 66 -0.96 3.74 -20.09
C PRO A 66 0.31 3.10 -19.54
N SER A 67 1.14 2.49 -20.40
CA SER A 67 2.50 2.10 -20.01
C SER A 67 3.25 3.31 -19.44
N PRO A 68 4.03 3.18 -18.33
CA PRO A 68 4.41 1.94 -17.63
C PRO A 68 3.54 1.62 -16.40
N TRP A 69 2.31 2.16 -16.32
CA TRP A 69 1.46 2.02 -15.15
C TRP A 69 0.76 0.67 -15.11
N LEU A 70 0.79 0.05 -13.93
CA LEU A 70 0.05 -1.17 -13.63
C LEU A 70 -1.12 -0.78 -12.72
N CYS A 71 -2.32 -0.93 -13.25
CA CYS A 71 -3.57 -0.59 -12.57
C CYS A 71 -4.43 -1.83 -12.37
N GLY A 72 -5.17 -1.87 -11.26
CA GLY A 72 -6.07 -2.98 -10.96
C GLY A 72 -7.11 -2.60 -9.91
N LEU A 73 -8.08 -3.50 -9.69
CA LEU A 73 -9.08 -3.35 -8.66
C LEU A 73 -8.44 -3.26 -7.27
N ALA A 74 -8.97 -2.39 -6.43
CA ALA A 74 -8.45 -2.20 -5.09
C ALA A 74 -8.85 -3.36 -4.16
N HIS A 75 -7.87 -3.87 -3.41
CA HIS A 75 -8.01 -4.90 -2.37
C HIS A 75 -7.62 -4.31 -1.01
N ALA A 76 -7.78 -5.05 0.09
CA ALA A 76 -7.20 -4.63 1.37
C ALA A 76 -5.67 -4.48 1.24
N PRO A 77 -5.06 -3.42 1.80
CA PRO A 77 -5.64 -2.39 2.67
C PRO A 77 -6.22 -1.17 1.94
N PHE A 78 -6.09 -1.09 0.61
CA PHE A 78 -6.47 0.09 -0.17
C PHE A 78 -7.96 0.35 -0.25
N ARG A 79 -8.86 -0.53 0.24
CA ARG A 79 -10.32 -0.35 0.19
C ARG A 79 -10.79 1.01 0.69
N LYS A 80 -10.05 1.61 1.62
CA LYS A 80 -10.25 3.01 2.06
C LYS A 80 -8.90 3.69 2.27
N ILE A 81 -8.75 4.90 1.72
CA ILE A 81 -7.58 5.75 1.95
C ILE A 81 -8.08 7.18 2.17
N ALA A 82 -7.64 7.82 3.26
CA ALA A 82 -8.07 9.18 3.62
C ALA A 82 -9.62 9.35 3.61
N GLY A 83 -10.35 8.35 4.11
CA GLY A 83 -11.82 8.34 4.13
C GLY A 83 -12.50 8.04 2.79
N VAL A 84 -11.76 7.96 1.68
CA VAL A 84 -12.29 7.66 0.34
C VAL A 84 -12.32 6.16 0.12
N LYS A 85 -13.49 5.61 -0.24
CA LYS A 85 -13.61 4.22 -0.69
C LYS A 85 -12.93 4.08 -2.05
N ILE A 86 -11.98 3.16 -2.16
CA ILE A 86 -11.20 2.98 -3.39
C ILE A 86 -11.73 1.80 -4.18
N GLY A 87 -12.01 2.03 -5.47
CA GLY A 87 -12.39 0.97 -6.42
C GLY A 87 -11.21 0.42 -7.20
N ALA A 88 -10.19 1.25 -7.46
CA ALA A 88 -9.01 0.85 -8.22
C ALA A 88 -7.76 1.60 -7.77
N SER A 89 -6.60 1.05 -8.10
CA SER A 89 -5.31 1.65 -7.77
C SER A 89 -4.26 1.36 -8.82
N CYS A 90 -3.32 2.28 -8.97
CA CYS A 90 -2.29 2.26 -10.01
C CYS A 90 -0.92 2.56 -9.41
N GLY A 91 0.09 1.83 -9.87
CA GLY A 91 1.49 2.14 -9.56
C GLY A 91 2.45 1.60 -10.60
N TYR A 92 3.69 2.07 -10.56
CA TYR A 92 4.77 1.62 -11.46
C TYR A 92 6.11 1.52 -10.72
N GLY A 93 7.07 0.77 -11.27
CA GLY A 93 8.37 0.45 -10.65
C GLY A 93 8.58 -1.05 -10.41
N LYS A 94 9.71 -1.45 -9.81
CA LYS A 94 10.05 -2.87 -9.56
C LYS A 94 8.95 -3.53 -8.73
N GLN A 95 8.41 -4.65 -9.23
CA GLN A 95 7.42 -5.43 -8.52
C GLN A 95 8.10 -6.15 -7.35
N VAL A 96 7.69 -5.86 -6.12
CA VAL A 96 8.21 -6.54 -4.93
C VAL A 96 7.09 -7.39 -4.34
N GLY A 97 7.30 -8.71 -4.27
CA GLY A 97 6.47 -9.63 -3.50
C GLY A 97 4.98 -9.72 -3.85
N GLY A 98 4.55 -9.31 -5.06
CA GLY A 98 3.14 -9.44 -5.49
C GLY A 98 2.15 -8.52 -4.75
N VAL A 99 2.62 -7.63 -3.88
CA VAL A 99 1.77 -6.79 -3.00
C VAL A 99 1.51 -5.41 -3.60
N GLY A 100 0.40 -5.30 -4.34
CA GLY A 100 -0.35 -4.06 -4.63
C GLY A 100 0.44 -2.79 -4.99
N VAL A 101 -0.18 -1.64 -4.78
CA VAL A 101 0.44 -0.31 -4.95
C VAL A 101 1.52 -0.03 -3.89
N THR A 102 1.55 -0.82 -2.80
CA THR A 102 2.44 -0.65 -1.65
C THR A 102 3.88 -1.06 -1.95
N GLY A 103 4.14 -1.92 -2.94
CA GLY A 103 5.50 -2.24 -3.40
C GLY A 103 6.10 -1.26 -4.42
N ARG A 104 5.41 -0.15 -4.73
CA ARG A 104 5.78 0.75 -5.86
C ARG A 104 6.47 2.04 -5.38
N THR A 105 7.38 2.55 -6.20
CA THR A 105 8.03 3.87 -6.02
C THR A 105 7.05 5.01 -6.25
N HIS A 106 6.04 4.80 -7.11
CA HIS A 106 5.02 5.77 -7.45
C HIS A 106 3.64 5.12 -7.45
N ALA A 107 2.68 5.74 -6.75
CA ALA A 107 1.38 5.11 -6.49
C ALA A 107 0.25 6.13 -6.30
N PHE A 108 -0.93 5.81 -6.83
CA PHE A 108 -2.18 6.52 -6.57
C PHE A 108 -3.39 5.57 -6.62
N ALA A 109 -4.53 6.06 -6.13
CA ALA A 109 -5.78 5.34 -6.01
C ALA A 109 -6.96 6.16 -6.58
N ILE A 110 -7.99 5.47 -7.05
CA ILE A 110 -9.20 6.02 -7.66
C ILE A 110 -10.39 5.64 -6.77
N GLY A 111 -11.07 6.66 -6.24
CA GLY A 111 -12.25 6.46 -5.40
C GLY A 111 -13.46 6.01 -6.20
N ALA A 112 -14.31 5.17 -5.61
CA ALA A 112 -15.56 4.67 -6.18
C ALA A 112 -16.79 5.35 -5.55
#